data_AF-A0A366HB10-F1
#
_entry.id   AF-A0A366HB10-F1
#
_cell.length_a   1.000
_cell.length_b   1.000
_cell.length_c   1.000
_cell.angle_alpha   90.00
_cell.angle_beta   90.00
_cell.angle_gamma   90.00
#
_symmetry.space_group_name_H-M   'P 1'
#
loop_
_entity.id
_entity.type
_entity.pdbx_description
1 polymer ?
#
loop_
_entity_poly.entity_id
_entity_poly.type
_entity_poly.pdbx_seq_one_letter_code
_entity_poly.pdbx_strand_id
1 'polypeptide(L)'
;MLARLFKVLPSAVALMALTSCSDGSPPSAQAIESAQVANAVAQLDALVADVLARSGIPGMAVAVVHRGKTVYAKGFGVRRLGAPDLIDVNTVFQLASLSKSVGATVVATQVGKGIVSWDTPVVKNLPWFALKDPASTAQVTVGDLYAHRSGLPDHAGDDLEDLGYDRRQVLERLRFLPVEPLRTHYAYTNFGLTAAAQSVAVASGIDWESLSDQVLYRPLGMNATSSRYADFMARSDRAYPHIRLNGVFQPGPQRQPDPQSPAGGVSSSVSDMANWMTLVLQDGKYREQQIIPGAALAPAISPQMLTMPPAAEGDSTGYYGYGFNVSVPASGSNIQLSHSGAFIMGASTSFALLPSAGTGIVVLTNALPVGAAETVSATYMDLIKLGHSSRDWFEFFEPKFDEMTAATGKFAGQPLPENPVPPLPPQAYIGTYANDYFGDAEIQQQGGDLILVMGPSKHTKTLQHWSGNVFVFEPGGEMATPGSRSAVTFAIAPGGTAQNLTIEMYEATGFGTLARR
;
A
#
# COMPACT_ATOMS: atom_id res chain seq x y z
N MET A 1 51.89 27.32 17.34
CA MET A 1 51.91 28.37 18.40
C MET A 1 51.52 29.68 17.75
N LEU A 2 50.44 30.33 18.24
CA LEU A 2 50.15 31.78 18.27
C LEU A 2 50.18 32.57 16.94
N ALA A 3 49.37 33.58 16.65
CA ALA A 3 48.27 34.32 17.29
C ALA A 3 47.75 35.30 16.18
N ARG A 4 46.43 35.54 16.01
CA ARG A 4 45.67 36.75 16.43
C ARG A 4 46.41 38.09 16.15
N LEU A 5 45.86 39.20 15.63
CA LEU A 5 44.51 39.79 15.56
C LEU A 5 44.61 41.15 14.76
N PHE A 6 43.57 41.52 13.97
CA PHE A 6 42.98 42.86 13.67
C PHE A 6 43.78 44.10 13.16
N LYS A 7 43.26 44.76 12.10
CA LYS A 7 42.56 46.11 12.09
C LYS A 7 42.43 46.68 10.64
N VAL A 8 41.20 46.96 10.15
CA VAL A 8 40.55 48.30 9.92
C VAL A 8 40.56 48.78 8.45
N LEU A 9 39.37 49.24 8.02
CA LEU A 9 38.88 49.76 6.71
C LEU A 9 39.51 51.12 6.26
N PRO A 10 39.38 51.56 4.98
CA PRO A 10 38.17 52.28 4.51
C PRO A 10 37.75 52.15 3.00
N SER A 11 36.44 52.31 2.82
CA SER A 11 35.68 52.98 1.74
C SER A 11 36.13 52.97 0.27
N ALA A 12 35.27 52.43 -0.61
CA ALA A 12 35.02 53.01 -1.93
C ALA A 12 33.57 52.74 -2.38
N VAL A 13 32.84 53.83 -2.62
CA VAL A 13 31.50 53.87 -3.20
C VAL A 13 31.64 53.76 -4.71
N ALA A 14 30.94 52.82 -5.34
CA ALA A 14 30.71 52.80 -6.78
C ALA A 14 29.21 52.65 -7.05
N LEU A 15 28.62 53.77 -7.46
CA LEU A 15 27.24 53.89 -7.92
C LEU A 15 27.20 53.37 -9.37
N MET A 16 26.60 52.21 -9.62
CA MET A 16 26.27 51.75 -10.97
C MET A 16 24.76 51.67 -11.13
N ALA A 17 24.31 52.21 -12.26
CA ALA A 17 22.93 52.50 -12.60
C ALA A 17 22.05 51.25 -12.61
N LEU A 18 20.86 51.39 -12.00
CA LEU A 18 19.72 50.50 -12.17
C LEU A 18 19.30 50.53 -13.64
N THR A 19 19.80 49.58 -14.42
CA THR A 19 19.13 49.17 -15.64
C THR A 19 17.91 48.36 -15.21
N SER A 20 16.73 48.89 -15.52
CA SER A 20 15.46 48.21 -15.37
C SER A 20 15.46 46.97 -16.26
N CYS A 21 15.94 45.86 -15.72
CA CYS A 21 15.56 44.54 -16.21
C CYS A 21 14.06 44.44 -15.95
N SER A 22 13.28 44.47 -17.03
CA SER A 22 11.91 43.98 -17.03
C SER A 22 11.86 42.69 -16.22
N ASP A 23 10.93 42.61 -15.26
CA ASP A 23 10.60 41.41 -14.50
C ASP A 23 10.16 40.30 -15.47
N GLY A 24 11.14 39.65 -16.09
CA GLY A 24 11.02 38.34 -16.69
C GLY A 24 10.96 37.33 -15.56
N SER A 25 9.95 37.43 -14.70
CA SER A 25 9.54 36.27 -13.91
C SER A 25 9.24 35.18 -14.94
N PRO A 26 9.86 33.98 -14.82
CA PRO A 26 9.44 32.86 -15.65
C PRO A 26 7.91 32.73 -15.51
N PRO A 27 7.16 32.38 -16.58
CA PRO A 27 5.71 32.27 -16.50
C PRO A 27 5.38 31.40 -15.29
N SER A 28 4.85 32.03 -14.25
CA SER A 28 4.43 31.33 -13.05
C SER A 28 3.43 30.30 -13.53
N ALA A 29 3.66 29.01 -13.25
CA ALA A 29 2.67 27.99 -13.50
C ALA A 29 1.32 28.52 -13.00
N GLN A 30 0.37 28.70 -13.91
CA GLN A 30 -0.86 29.43 -13.64
C GLN A 30 -1.54 28.77 -12.45
N ALA A 31 -1.88 29.58 -11.44
CA ALA A 31 -2.55 29.08 -10.24
C ALA A 31 -3.86 28.39 -10.64
N ILE A 32 -4.14 27.22 -10.07
CA ILE A 32 -5.40 26.52 -10.34
C ILE A 32 -6.53 27.33 -9.70
N GLU A 33 -7.40 27.86 -10.55
CA GLU A 33 -8.51 28.71 -10.15
C GLU A 33 -9.70 27.88 -9.68
N SER A 34 -10.54 28.49 -8.83
CA SER A 34 -11.74 27.81 -8.32
C SER A 34 -12.72 27.44 -9.43
N ALA A 35 -12.71 28.18 -10.55
CA ALA A 35 -13.51 27.86 -11.73
C ALA A 35 -13.06 26.56 -12.41
N GLN A 36 -11.74 26.27 -12.46
CA GLN A 36 -11.23 25.02 -13.02
C GLN A 36 -11.68 23.82 -12.17
N VAL A 37 -11.60 23.95 -10.84
CA VAL A 37 -12.10 22.93 -9.92
C VAL A 37 -13.61 22.72 -10.07
N ALA A 38 -14.40 23.79 -10.15
CA ALA A 38 -15.84 23.68 -10.36
C ALA A 38 -16.20 22.99 -11.70
N ASN A 39 -15.48 23.33 -12.77
CA ASN A 39 -15.66 22.71 -14.09
C ASN A 39 -15.26 21.22 -14.10
N ALA A 40 -14.21 20.84 -13.38
CA ALA A 40 -13.82 19.44 -13.22
C ALA A 40 -14.85 18.65 -12.40
N VAL A 41 -15.33 19.22 -11.29
CA VAL A 41 -16.39 18.63 -10.45
C VAL A 41 -17.68 18.39 -11.25
N ALA A 42 -18.07 19.33 -12.11
CA ALA A 42 -19.26 19.20 -12.95
C ALA A 42 -19.20 18.02 -13.93
N GLN A 43 -18.01 17.49 -14.23
CA GLN A 43 -17.80 16.36 -15.13
C GLN A 43 -17.73 15.00 -14.42
N LEU A 44 -17.62 14.97 -13.09
CA LEU A 44 -17.39 13.74 -12.33
C LEU A 44 -18.53 12.72 -12.46
N ASP A 45 -19.79 13.16 -12.50
CA ASP A 45 -20.93 12.26 -12.65
C ASP A 45 -20.84 11.43 -13.95
N ALA A 46 -20.51 12.11 -15.07
CA ALA A 46 -20.39 11.47 -16.37
C ALA A 46 -19.13 10.59 -16.46
N LEU A 47 -18.01 11.08 -15.91
CA LEU A 47 -16.76 10.32 -15.84
C LEU A 47 -16.92 9.03 -15.04
N VAL A 48 -17.52 9.09 -13.85
CA VAL A 48 -17.73 7.91 -13.00
C VAL A 48 -18.68 6.93 -13.68
N ALA A 49 -19.75 7.41 -14.32
CA ALA A 49 -20.67 6.55 -15.07
C ALA A 49 -19.97 5.81 -16.23
N ASP A 50 -19.10 6.50 -16.98
CA ASP A 50 -18.28 5.90 -18.04
C ASP A 50 -17.33 4.84 -17.48
N VAL A 51 -16.58 5.17 -16.42
CA VAL A 51 -15.64 4.23 -15.78
C VAL A 51 -16.35 3.00 -15.23
N LEU A 52 -17.52 3.15 -14.60
CA LEU A 52 -18.33 2.01 -14.14
C LEU A 52 -18.78 1.13 -15.31
N ALA A 53 -19.22 1.74 -16.42
CA ALA A 53 -19.68 1.01 -17.60
C ALA A 53 -18.54 0.23 -18.27
N ARG A 54 -17.35 0.83 -18.39
CA ARG A 54 -16.18 0.23 -19.03
C ARG A 54 -15.54 -0.85 -18.17
N SER A 55 -15.33 -0.56 -16.89
CA SER A 55 -14.66 -1.49 -15.96
C SER A 55 -15.55 -2.64 -15.51
N GLY A 56 -16.87 -2.42 -15.44
CA GLY A 56 -17.85 -3.38 -14.93
C GLY A 56 -17.85 -3.53 -13.41
N ILE A 57 -17.11 -2.69 -12.66
CA ILE A 57 -17.08 -2.79 -11.20
C ILE A 57 -18.47 -2.48 -10.59
N PRO A 58 -18.83 -3.07 -9.44
CA PRO A 58 -20.19 -2.93 -8.91
C PRO A 58 -20.52 -1.57 -8.31
N GLY A 59 -19.53 -0.87 -7.76
CA GLY A 59 -19.75 0.44 -7.20
C GLY A 59 -18.49 1.18 -6.75
N MET A 60 -18.69 2.48 -6.54
CA MET A 60 -17.64 3.45 -6.26
C MET A 60 -18.21 4.60 -5.41
N ALA A 61 -17.39 5.19 -4.55
CA ALA A 61 -17.66 6.47 -3.91
C ALA A 61 -16.53 7.45 -4.20
N VAL A 62 -16.86 8.73 -4.38
CA VAL A 62 -15.91 9.79 -4.73
C VAL A 62 -16.16 11.03 -3.89
N ALA A 63 -15.11 11.67 -3.40
CA ALA A 63 -15.20 13.02 -2.82
C ALA A 63 -14.05 13.92 -3.27
N VAL A 64 -14.32 15.22 -3.36
CA VAL A 64 -13.35 16.28 -3.69
C VAL A 64 -13.36 17.34 -2.61
N VAL A 65 -12.17 17.73 -2.18
CA VAL A 65 -11.93 18.87 -1.30
C VAL A 65 -11.30 20.00 -2.09
N HIS A 66 -11.70 21.23 -1.81
CA HIS A 66 -11.06 22.45 -2.30
C HIS A 66 -11.08 23.53 -1.23
N ARG A 67 -9.91 24.09 -0.91
CA ARG A 67 -9.72 25.17 0.07
C ARG A 67 -10.46 24.93 1.39
N GLY A 68 -10.30 23.72 1.92
CA GLY A 68 -10.86 23.28 3.21
C GLY A 68 -12.35 22.94 3.20
N LYS A 69 -12.99 22.87 2.02
CA LYS A 69 -14.41 22.50 1.87
C LYS A 69 -14.56 21.26 1.01
N THR A 70 -15.46 20.38 1.40
CA THR A 70 -15.92 19.30 0.50
C THR A 70 -16.83 19.92 -0.56
N VAL A 71 -16.38 19.93 -1.82
CA VAL A 71 -17.10 20.53 -2.95
C VAL A 71 -17.85 19.49 -3.79
N TYR A 72 -17.56 18.20 -3.57
CA TYR A 72 -18.26 17.08 -4.19
C TYR A 72 -18.14 15.86 -3.28
N ALA A 73 -19.22 15.10 -3.13
CA ALA A 73 -19.21 13.78 -2.49
C ALA A 73 -20.41 12.98 -3.02
N LYS A 74 -20.19 11.78 -3.56
CA LYS A 74 -21.26 10.94 -4.11
C LYS A 74 -20.87 9.47 -4.16
N GLY A 75 -21.86 8.60 -3.91
CA GLY A 75 -21.79 7.16 -4.11
C GLY A 75 -22.49 6.72 -5.40
N PHE A 76 -22.01 5.64 -5.99
CA PHE A 76 -22.48 5.09 -7.26
C PHE A 76 -22.51 3.56 -7.20
N GLY A 77 -23.50 2.96 -7.85
CA GLY A 77 -23.64 1.51 -7.90
C GLY A 77 -24.08 0.90 -6.57
N VAL A 78 -23.74 -0.37 -6.36
CA VAL A 78 -24.24 -1.18 -5.24
C VAL A 78 -23.12 -1.61 -4.29
N ARG A 79 -23.46 -1.70 -3.00
CA ARG A 79 -22.57 -2.21 -1.96
C ARG A 79 -22.21 -3.67 -2.20
N ARG A 80 -23.15 -4.45 -2.75
CA ARG A 80 -23.01 -5.88 -3.05
C ARG A 80 -23.83 -6.26 -4.28
N LEU A 81 -23.22 -6.94 -5.25
CA LEU A 81 -23.92 -7.51 -6.39
C LEU A 81 -25.03 -8.46 -5.93
N GLY A 82 -26.21 -8.33 -6.53
CA GLY A 82 -27.41 -9.09 -6.17
C GLY A 82 -28.20 -8.55 -4.97
N ALA A 83 -27.75 -7.46 -4.34
CA ALA A 83 -28.49 -6.76 -3.29
C ALA A 83 -28.93 -5.36 -3.76
N PRO A 84 -30.04 -4.81 -3.23
CA PRO A 84 -30.56 -3.49 -3.63
C PRO A 84 -29.81 -2.32 -2.98
N ASP A 85 -28.95 -2.62 -2.02
CA ASP A 85 -28.22 -1.68 -1.18
C ASP A 85 -27.23 -0.83 -2.00
N LEU A 86 -27.56 0.46 -2.16
CA LEU A 86 -26.73 1.42 -2.89
C LEU A 86 -25.53 1.87 -2.06
N ILE A 87 -24.47 2.29 -2.76
CA ILE A 87 -23.34 3.01 -2.17
C ILE A 87 -23.73 4.47 -1.98
N ASP A 88 -23.45 5.01 -0.80
CA ASP A 88 -23.56 6.43 -0.50
C ASP A 88 -22.21 7.01 -0.02
N VAL A 89 -22.22 8.26 0.45
CA VAL A 89 -21.02 8.99 0.88
C VAL A 89 -20.44 8.49 2.22
N ASN A 90 -21.25 7.78 3.01
CA ASN A 90 -20.92 7.22 4.33
C ASN A 90 -20.64 5.72 4.28
N THR A 91 -20.96 5.04 3.17
CA THR A 91 -20.59 3.65 2.95
C THR A 91 -19.11 3.44 3.23
N VAL A 92 -18.81 2.48 4.11
CA VAL A 92 -17.44 2.17 4.54
C VAL A 92 -16.78 1.17 3.60
N PHE A 93 -15.57 1.48 3.15
CA PHE A 93 -14.71 0.65 2.31
C PHE A 93 -13.43 0.31 3.07
N GLN A 94 -12.80 -0.81 2.72
CA GLN A 94 -11.41 -1.05 3.11
C GLN A 94 -10.50 -0.19 2.23
N LEU A 95 -9.56 0.53 2.85
CA LEU A 95 -8.69 1.47 2.15
C LEU A 95 -7.49 0.80 1.50
N ALA A 96 -7.13 -0.40 1.93
CA ALA A 96 -5.89 -1.07 1.53
C ALA A 96 -4.69 -0.11 1.71
N SER A 97 -3.72 -0.08 0.79
CA SER A 97 -2.49 0.70 0.95
C SER A 97 -2.64 2.21 1.11
N LEU A 98 -3.80 2.80 0.80
CA LEU A 98 -4.11 4.18 1.16
C LEU A 98 -3.98 4.41 2.68
N SER A 99 -4.16 3.36 3.49
CA SER A 99 -3.91 3.33 4.93
C SER A 99 -2.54 3.85 5.33
N LYS A 100 -1.50 3.71 4.49
CA LYS A 100 -0.14 4.18 4.77
C LYS A 100 -0.07 5.68 4.96
N SER A 101 -0.77 6.43 4.11
CA SER A 101 -0.85 7.90 4.20
C SER A 101 -1.63 8.34 5.43
N VAL A 102 -2.71 7.62 5.78
CA VAL A 102 -3.46 7.85 7.01
C VAL A 102 -2.59 7.54 8.24
N GLY A 103 -1.90 6.40 8.26
CA GLY A 103 -0.98 6.01 9.33
C GLY A 103 0.19 6.97 9.48
N ALA A 104 0.74 7.49 8.38
CA ALA A 104 1.77 8.51 8.42
C ALA A 104 1.30 9.80 9.11
N THR A 105 0.03 10.19 8.93
CA THR A 105 -0.53 11.33 9.66
C THR A 105 -0.69 11.04 11.17
N VAL A 106 -1.02 9.80 11.57
CA VAL A 106 -1.02 9.37 12.99
C VAL A 106 0.39 9.50 13.59
N VAL A 107 1.41 9.03 12.86
CA VAL A 107 2.81 9.13 13.29
C VAL A 107 3.26 10.59 13.38
N ALA A 108 2.93 11.40 12.38
CA ALA A 108 3.24 12.84 12.37
C ALA A 108 2.61 13.56 13.58
N THR A 109 1.40 13.18 14.01
CA THR A 109 0.80 13.71 15.25
C THR A 109 1.67 13.41 16.47
N GLN A 110 2.26 12.20 16.57
CA GLN A 110 3.16 11.85 17.69
C GLN A 110 4.51 12.55 17.59
N VAL A 111 5.02 12.76 16.38
CA VAL A 111 6.22 13.57 16.15
C VAL A 111 5.99 15.01 16.61
N GLY A 112 4.83 15.59 16.27
CA GLY A 112 4.44 16.94 16.71
C GLY A 112 4.31 17.08 18.22
N LYS A 113 3.98 15.98 18.93
CA LYS A 113 3.91 15.91 20.39
C LYS A 113 5.27 15.65 21.06
N GLY A 114 6.32 15.38 20.28
CA GLY A 114 7.65 15.06 20.80
C GLY A 114 7.77 13.66 21.42
N ILE A 115 6.79 12.76 21.19
CA ILE A 115 6.82 11.38 21.71
C ILE A 115 7.88 10.56 20.97
N VAL A 116 8.01 10.80 19.66
CA VAL A 116 9.01 10.22 18.78
C VAL A 116 9.51 11.28 17.79
N SER A 117 10.55 10.97 17.03
CA SER A 117 10.92 11.66 15.80
C SER A 117 10.89 10.66 14.64
N TRP A 118 10.84 11.14 13.40
CA TRP A 118 11.02 10.28 12.23
C TRP A 118 12.39 9.56 12.24
N ASP A 119 13.40 10.15 12.86
CA ASP A 119 14.74 9.55 13.02
C ASP A 119 14.86 8.61 14.22
N THR A 120 13.76 8.35 14.96
CA THR A 120 13.80 7.43 16.10
C THR A 120 14.11 6.01 15.63
N PRO A 121 15.19 5.37 16.14
CA PRO A 121 15.45 3.96 15.82
C PRO A 121 14.32 3.08 16.32
N VAL A 122 13.85 2.17 15.47
CA VAL A 122 12.66 1.33 15.75
C VAL A 122 12.89 0.47 16.99
N VAL A 123 14.11 -0.05 17.13
CA VAL A 123 14.56 -0.89 18.25
C VAL A 123 14.53 -0.20 19.61
N LYS A 124 14.49 1.14 19.65
CA LYS A 124 14.34 1.90 20.91
C LYS A 124 13.05 1.53 21.64
N ASN A 125 11.96 1.34 20.89
CA ASN A 125 10.65 0.99 21.47
C ASN A 125 10.30 -0.48 21.24
N LEU A 126 10.90 -1.14 20.24
CA LEU A 126 10.71 -2.56 19.94
C LEU A 126 12.05 -3.32 20.09
N PRO A 127 12.55 -3.58 21.31
CA PRO A 127 13.88 -4.17 21.52
C PRO A 127 14.03 -5.59 20.96
N TRP A 128 12.91 -6.24 20.63
CA TRP A 128 12.85 -7.56 20.01
C TRP A 128 12.91 -7.51 18.48
N PHE A 129 12.72 -6.34 17.86
CA PHE A 129 12.71 -6.16 16.41
C PHE A 129 14.13 -6.30 15.88
N ALA A 130 14.29 -7.02 14.78
CA ALA A 130 15.58 -7.22 14.14
C ALA A 130 15.41 -7.38 12.63
N LEU A 131 16.34 -6.79 11.90
CA LEU A 131 16.68 -7.14 10.53
C LEU A 131 17.83 -8.17 10.58
N LYS A 132 18.11 -8.82 9.46
CA LYS A 132 19.18 -9.83 9.38
C LYS A 132 20.56 -9.27 9.73
N ASP A 133 20.83 -8.02 9.32
CA ASP A 133 22.06 -7.31 9.69
C ASP A 133 21.89 -6.54 11.01
N PRO A 134 22.70 -6.82 12.04
CA PRO A 134 22.65 -6.10 13.31
C PRO A 134 22.95 -4.60 13.19
N ALA A 135 23.82 -4.19 12.25
CA ALA A 135 24.15 -2.78 12.06
C ALA A 135 22.96 -1.99 11.49
N SER A 136 22.25 -2.57 10.52
CA SER A 136 20.99 -2.06 9.97
C SER A 136 19.89 -2.03 11.03
N THR A 137 19.78 -3.09 11.84
CA THR A 137 18.84 -3.18 12.97
C THR A 137 19.00 -2.02 13.96
N ALA A 138 20.24 -1.68 14.32
CA ALA A 138 20.52 -0.59 15.26
C ALA A 138 20.22 0.81 14.71
N GLN A 139 20.15 0.97 13.38
CA GLN A 139 20.09 2.27 12.70
C GLN A 139 18.77 2.55 12.00
N VAL A 140 18.00 1.51 11.63
CA VAL A 140 16.73 1.68 10.91
C VAL A 140 15.73 2.49 11.73
N THR A 141 15.23 3.57 11.14
CA THR A 141 14.35 4.52 11.82
C THR A 141 12.88 4.34 11.43
N VAL A 142 11.99 4.99 12.18
CA VAL A 142 10.57 5.12 11.82
C VAL A 142 10.41 5.67 10.40
N GLY A 143 11.17 6.71 10.04
CA GLY A 143 11.17 7.31 8.72
C GLY A 143 11.70 6.39 7.63
N ASP A 144 12.77 5.62 7.90
CA ASP A 144 13.32 4.68 6.90
C ASP A 144 12.31 3.62 6.48
N LEU A 145 11.53 3.10 7.41
CA LEU A 145 10.48 2.13 7.13
C LEU A 145 9.25 2.76 6.46
N TYR A 146 8.86 3.98 6.86
CA TYR A 146 7.77 4.70 6.18
C TYR A 146 8.17 5.21 4.78
N ALA A 147 9.46 5.34 4.48
CA ALA A 147 9.99 5.68 3.15
C ALA A 147 10.37 4.47 2.29
N HIS A 148 10.10 3.23 2.75
CA HIS A 148 10.44 2.01 2.01
C HIS A 148 11.93 1.91 1.64
N ARG A 149 12.81 2.32 2.56
CA ARG A 149 14.26 2.38 2.34
C ARG A 149 15.06 1.62 3.40
N SER A 150 14.44 0.58 3.97
CA SER A 150 14.98 -0.24 5.06
C SER A 150 16.02 -1.26 4.62
N GLY A 151 16.10 -1.55 3.31
CA GLY A 151 16.91 -2.65 2.76
C GLY A 151 16.22 -4.00 2.79
N LEU A 152 15.00 -4.11 3.34
CA LEU A 152 14.17 -5.31 3.20
C LEU A 152 13.80 -5.54 1.72
N PRO A 153 13.62 -6.79 1.29
CA PRO A 153 13.11 -7.08 -0.05
C PRO A 153 11.67 -6.61 -0.19
N ASP A 154 11.25 -6.43 -1.44
CA ASP A 154 9.89 -6.03 -1.78
C ASP A 154 8.86 -7.00 -1.19
N HIS A 155 7.78 -6.46 -0.62
CA HIS A 155 6.70 -7.20 0.04
C HIS A 155 7.11 -8.14 1.19
N ALA A 156 8.28 -7.90 1.80
CA ALA A 156 8.77 -8.67 2.94
C ALA A 156 7.70 -8.91 4.03
N GLY A 157 7.31 -10.18 4.23
CA GLY A 157 6.41 -10.63 5.29
C GLY A 157 4.93 -10.76 4.89
N ASP A 158 4.53 -10.31 3.70
CA ASP A 158 3.13 -10.39 3.25
C ASP A 158 2.65 -11.85 3.16
N ASP A 159 3.51 -12.74 2.69
CA ASP A 159 3.30 -14.18 2.57
C ASP A 159 3.05 -14.88 3.92
N LEU A 160 3.62 -14.35 5.00
CA LEU A 160 3.39 -14.88 6.36
C LEU A 160 1.99 -14.51 6.87
N GLU A 161 1.49 -13.32 6.54
CA GLU A 161 0.11 -12.95 6.87
C GLU A 161 -0.90 -13.90 6.21
N ASP A 162 -0.68 -14.24 4.94
CA ASP A 162 -1.52 -15.17 4.18
C ASP A 162 -1.52 -16.60 4.77
N LEU A 163 -0.50 -16.96 5.55
CA LEU A 163 -0.40 -18.20 6.32
C LEU A 163 -0.99 -18.10 7.73
N GLY A 164 -1.56 -16.94 8.06
CA GLY A 164 -2.21 -16.67 9.32
C GLY A 164 -1.25 -16.41 10.49
N TYR A 165 -0.03 -15.95 10.20
CA TYR A 165 0.83 -15.39 11.23
C TYR A 165 0.28 -14.06 11.74
N ASP A 166 0.31 -13.86 13.05
CA ASP A 166 -0.08 -12.59 13.64
C ASP A 166 0.97 -11.50 13.37
N ARG A 167 0.60 -10.25 13.61
CA ARG A 167 1.48 -9.08 13.43
C ARG A 167 2.85 -9.29 14.05
N ARG A 168 2.91 -9.73 15.30
CA ARG A 168 4.16 -9.84 16.07
C ARG A 168 5.07 -10.89 15.45
N GLN A 169 4.49 -12.03 15.07
CA GLN A 169 5.20 -13.14 14.46
C GLN A 169 5.77 -12.79 13.09
N VAL A 170 5.02 -12.06 12.25
CA VAL A 170 5.51 -11.57 10.96
C VAL A 170 6.70 -10.62 11.15
N LEU A 171 6.56 -9.62 12.04
CA LEU A 171 7.63 -8.65 12.31
C LEU A 171 8.89 -9.31 12.87
N GLU A 172 8.76 -10.37 13.66
CA GLU A 172 9.89 -11.13 14.18
C GLU A 172 10.66 -11.85 13.08
N ARG A 173 9.96 -12.36 12.06
CA ARG A 173 10.53 -13.17 10.98
C ARG A 173 11.25 -12.35 9.91
N LEU A 174 11.05 -11.04 9.88
CA LEU A 174 11.82 -10.13 9.02
C LEU A 174 13.33 -10.25 9.23
N ARG A 175 13.77 -10.74 10.41
CA ARG A 175 15.19 -11.02 10.71
C ARG A 175 15.83 -12.09 9.84
N PHE A 176 15.04 -12.96 9.21
CA PHE A 176 15.57 -14.05 8.40
C PHE A 176 15.85 -13.61 6.97
N LEU A 177 15.08 -12.65 6.47
CA LEU A 177 15.17 -12.16 5.11
C LEU A 177 16.53 -11.51 4.82
N PRO A 178 17.10 -11.69 3.62
CA PRO A 178 18.25 -10.90 3.21
C PRO A 178 17.94 -9.42 3.33
N VAL A 179 18.91 -8.61 3.73
CA VAL A 179 18.79 -7.16 3.71
C VAL A 179 19.93 -6.55 2.93
N GLU A 180 19.57 -5.64 2.06
CA GLU A 180 20.49 -4.75 1.37
C GLU A 180 20.91 -3.58 2.27
N PRO A 181 21.95 -2.81 1.90
CA PRO A 181 22.38 -1.67 2.70
C PRO A 181 21.27 -0.63 2.88
N LEU A 182 21.14 -0.13 4.11
CA LEU A 182 20.12 0.85 4.48
C LEU A 182 20.16 2.10 3.58
N ARG A 183 19.00 2.60 3.15
CA ARG A 183 18.79 3.84 2.37
C ARG A 183 19.34 3.86 0.94
N THR A 184 19.77 2.74 0.36
CA THR A 184 20.36 2.74 -0.99
C THR A 184 19.36 2.62 -2.13
N HIS A 185 18.21 2.00 -1.92
CA HIS A 185 17.17 1.79 -2.92
C HIS A 185 15.78 1.69 -2.26
N TYR A 186 14.76 1.85 -3.08
CA TYR A 186 13.36 1.70 -2.71
C TYR A 186 12.92 0.24 -2.84
N ALA A 187 12.28 -0.30 -1.80
CA ALA A 187 11.64 -1.61 -1.80
C ALA A 187 10.37 -1.54 -0.93
N TYR A 188 9.20 -1.73 -1.55
CA TYR A 188 7.91 -1.49 -0.93
C TYR A 188 7.61 -2.57 0.11
N THR A 189 7.32 -2.20 1.36
CA THR A 189 7.01 -3.20 2.41
C THR A 189 5.82 -2.79 3.26
N ASN A 190 4.85 -3.70 3.41
CA ASN A 190 3.73 -3.48 4.33
C ASN A 190 4.16 -3.70 5.79
N PHE A 191 4.90 -4.78 6.05
CA PHE A 191 5.34 -5.13 7.39
C PHE A 191 6.52 -4.30 7.89
N GLY A 192 7.36 -3.78 7.00
CA GLY A 192 8.35 -2.76 7.36
C GLY A 192 7.68 -1.51 7.95
N LEU A 193 6.74 -0.92 7.21
CA LEU A 193 5.96 0.23 7.69
C LEU A 193 5.16 -0.10 8.96
N THR A 194 4.59 -1.29 9.04
CA THR A 194 3.86 -1.77 10.24
C THR A 194 4.78 -1.81 11.47
N ALA A 195 6.04 -2.23 11.35
CA ALA A 195 6.99 -2.19 12.47
C ALA A 195 7.24 -0.77 13.00
N ALA A 196 7.38 0.21 12.09
CA ALA A 196 7.50 1.61 12.50
C ALA A 196 6.26 2.11 13.24
N ALA A 197 5.06 1.83 12.71
CA ALA A 197 3.81 2.17 13.36
C ALA A 197 3.67 1.55 14.76
N GLN A 198 4.02 0.27 14.92
CA GLN A 198 4.04 -0.39 16.23
C GLN A 198 5.05 0.25 17.18
N SER A 199 6.24 0.65 16.71
CA SER A 199 7.22 1.36 17.52
C SER A 199 6.67 2.67 18.09
N VAL A 200 5.92 3.42 17.28
CA VAL A 200 5.27 4.68 17.68
C VAL A 200 4.11 4.44 18.64
N ALA A 201 3.31 3.40 18.42
CA ALA A 201 2.23 3.01 19.32
C ALA A 201 2.77 2.64 20.72
N VAL A 202 3.81 1.81 20.78
CA VAL A 202 4.50 1.44 22.03
C VAL A 202 5.09 2.66 22.73
N ALA A 203 5.72 3.58 22.00
CA ALA A 203 6.22 4.84 22.58
C ALA A 203 5.10 5.72 23.18
N SER A 204 3.88 5.60 22.64
CA SER A 204 2.68 6.29 23.11
C SER A 204 1.95 5.54 24.24
N GLY A 205 2.40 4.33 24.59
CA GLY A 205 1.84 3.51 25.67
C GLY A 205 0.50 2.83 25.37
N ILE A 206 0.07 2.75 24.10
CA ILE A 206 -1.22 2.18 23.69
C ILE A 206 -1.08 1.39 22.37
N ASP A 207 -2.09 0.59 22.01
CA ASP A 207 -2.12 -0.12 20.73
C ASP A 207 -2.33 0.83 19.54
N TRP A 208 -1.92 0.39 18.35
CA TRP A 208 -1.94 1.20 17.11
C TRP A 208 -3.34 1.69 16.76
N GLU A 209 -4.32 0.81 16.90
CA GLU A 209 -5.67 1.07 16.48
C GLU A 209 -6.36 2.06 17.43
N SER A 210 -6.06 1.98 18.74
CA SER A 210 -6.50 2.99 19.72
C SER A 210 -5.78 4.33 19.52
N LEU A 211 -4.48 4.30 19.20
CA LEU A 211 -3.71 5.50 18.91
C LEU A 211 -4.30 6.25 17.72
N SER A 212 -4.54 5.55 16.61
CA SER A 212 -5.08 6.11 15.37
C SER A 212 -6.42 6.80 15.62
N ASP A 213 -7.31 6.14 16.36
CA ASP A 213 -8.62 6.67 16.72
C ASP A 213 -8.51 7.92 17.61
N GLN A 214 -7.69 7.86 18.66
CA GLN A 214 -7.55 8.93 19.63
C GLN A 214 -6.95 10.21 19.04
N VAL A 215 -5.95 10.09 18.15
CA VAL A 215 -5.11 11.23 17.76
C VAL A 215 -5.43 11.75 16.36
N LEU A 216 -6.16 10.99 15.56
CA LEU A 216 -6.53 11.37 14.20
C LEU A 216 -8.04 11.28 13.95
N TYR A 217 -8.66 10.11 14.15
CA TYR A 217 -10.05 9.92 13.70
C TYR A 217 -11.06 10.75 14.50
N ARG A 218 -11.03 10.67 15.85
CA ARG A 218 -11.94 11.46 16.70
C ARG A 218 -11.73 12.96 16.53
N PRO A 219 -10.50 13.51 16.54
CA PRO A 219 -10.27 14.95 16.32
C PRO A 219 -10.80 15.47 14.98
N LEU A 220 -10.81 14.63 13.94
CA LEU A 220 -11.32 14.99 12.61
C LEU A 220 -12.82 14.69 12.42
N GLY A 221 -13.48 14.08 13.41
CA GLY A 221 -14.87 13.63 13.29
C GLY A 221 -15.06 12.51 12.27
N MET A 222 -14.02 11.69 12.05
CA MET A 222 -14.04 10.55 11.12
C MET A 222 -14.73 9.35 11.79
N ASN A 223 -16.03 9.47 12.02
CA ASN A 223 -16.79 8.55 12.87
C ASN A 223 -17.06 7.18 12.24
N ALA A 224 -16.86 7.03 10.93
CA ALA A 224 -16.99 5.78 10.21
C ALA A 224 -15.64 5.05 10.05
N THR A 225 -14.54 5.74 10.34
CA THR A 225 -13.18 5.25 10.13
C THR A 225 -12.70 4.37 11.28
N SER A 226 -12.06 3.26 10.97
CA SER A 226 -11.41 2.40 11.98
C SER A 226 -10.20 1.66 11.41
N SER A 227 -9.22 1.40 12.28
CA SER A 227 -8.06 0.53 12.04
C SER A 227 -8.29 -0.91 12.50
N ARG A 228 -9.52 -1.29 12.88
CA ARG A 228 -9.90 -2.65 13.31
C ARG A 228 -10.86 -3.26 12.31
N TYR A 229 -10.55 -4.46 11.82
CA TYR A 229 -11.44 -5.20 10.94
C TYR A 229 -12.80 -5.53 11.60
N ALA A 230 -12.83 -5.78 12.90
CA ALA A 230 -14.07 -6.05 13.62
C ALA A 230 -15.07 -4.86 13.53
N ASP A 231 -14.58 -3.62 13.59
CA ASP A 231 -15.43 -2.44 13.48
C ASP A 231 -16.00 -2.31 12.06
N PHE A 232 -15.19 -2.61 11.03
CA PHE A 232 -15.66 -2.67 9.64
C PHE A 232 -16.79 -3.70 9.49
N MET A 233 -16.60 -4.91 10.02
CA MET A 233 -17.59 -5.99 9.92
C MET A 233 -18.88 -5.70 10.70
N ALA A 234 -18.82 -4.88 11.74
CA ALA A 234 -19.98 -4.44 12.51
C ALA A 234 -20.84 -3.39 11.79
N ARG A 235 -20.34 -2.73 10.73
CA ARG A 235 -21.09 -1.71 9.97
C ARG A 235 -22.09 -2.35 9.03
N SER A 236 -23.36 -1.96 9.12
CA SER A 236 -24.39 -2.32 8.13
C SER A 236 -24.15 -1.62 6.79
N ASP A 237 -23.74 -0.36 6.83
CA ASP A 237 -23.39 0.45 5.66
C ASP A 237 -21.90 0.28 5.31
N ARG A 238 -21.57 -0.89 4.76
CA ARG A 238 -20.24 -1.22 4.25
C ARG A 238 -20.31 -1.77 2.83
N ALA A 239 -19.26 -1.54 2.08
CA ALA A 239 -19.08 -2.17 0.78
C ALA A 239 -18.57 -3.60 0.94
N TYR A 240 -19.05 -4.51 0.10
CA TYR A 240 -18.60 -5.89 0.05
C TYR A 240 -17.54 -6.05 -1.04
N PRO A 241 -16.48 -6.84 -0.81
CA PRO A 241 -15.49 -7.09 -1.85
C PRO A 241 -16.09 -7.85 -3.03
N HIS A 242 -15.61 -7.56 -4.24
CA HIS A 242 -15.95 -8.30 -5.45
C HIS A 242 -14.71 -8.72 -6.21
N ILE A 243 -14.70 -9.99 -6.60
CA ILE A 243 -13.65 -10.61 -7.42
C ILE A 243 -14.19 -10.90 -8.82
N ARG A 244 -13.31 -11.06 -9.81
CA ARG A 244 -13.65 -11.33 -11.20
C ARG A 244 -13.31 -12.79 -11.50
N LEU A 245 -14.31 -13.61 -11.76
CA LEU A 245 -14.14 -14.98 -12.24
C LEU A 245 -14.69 -15.07 -13.67
N ASN A 246 -13.92 -15.65 -14.58
CA ASN A 246 -14.31 -15.84 -15.99
C ASN A 246 -14.83 -14.54 -16.64
N GLY A 247 -14.16 -13.42 -16.36
CA GLY A 247 -14.50 -12.10 -16.91
C GLY A 247 -15.67 -11.38 -16.22
N VAL A 248 -16.33 -11.99 -15.22
CA VAL A 248 -17.52 -11.43 -14.56
C VAL A 248 -17.26 -11.17 -13.09
N PHE A 249 -17.68 -9.99 -12.60
CA PHE A 249 -17.62 -9.68 -11.17
C PHE A 249 -18.69 -10.42 -10.37
N GLN A 250 -18.30 -10.88 -9.19
CA GLN A 250 -19.18 -11.51 -8.22
C GLN A 250 -18.70 -11.22 -6.80
N PRO A 251 -19.56 -11.37 -5.77
CA PRO A 251 -19.15 -11.21 -4.38
C PRO A 251 -17.96 -12.10 -4.01
N GLY A 252 -16.92 -11.51 -3.43
CA GLY A 252 -15.70 -12.17 -2.98
C GLY A 252 -15.68 -12.45 -1.47
N PRO A 253 -14.68 -13.21 -1.00
CA PRO A 253 -14.41 -13.35 0.43
C PRO A 253 -14.03 -12.00 1.06
N GLN A 254 -14.28 -11.85 2.35
CA GLN A 254 -13.80 -10.69 3.09
C GLN A 254 -12.29 -10.79 3.33
N ARG A 255 -11.60 -9.64 3.31
CA ARG A 255 -10.18 -9.54 3.63
C ARG A 255 -10.00 -9.08 5.09
N GLN A 256 -9.22 -9.80 5.90
CA GLN A 256 -8.91 -9.42 7.28
C GLN A 256 -7.46 -8.87 7.42
N PRO A 257 -7.22 -7.57 7.23
CA PRO A 257 -5.87 -6.97 7.19
C PRO A 257 -5.31 -6.55 8.55
N ASP A 258 -5.85 -7.08 9.67
CA ASP A 258 -5.43 -6.65 11.00
C ASP A 258 -3.91 -6.81 11.22
N PRO A 259 -3.24 -7.92 10.85
CA PRO A 259 -1.79 -8.04 11.05
C PRO A 259 -0.99 -6.86 10.45
N GLN A 260 -1.40 -6.37 9.28
CA GLN A 260 -0.80 -5.21 8.61
C GLN A 260 -1.63 -3.92 8.72
N SER A 261 -2.45 -3.75 9.77
CA SER A 261 -3.39 -2.63 9.87
C SER A 261 -2.80 -1.23 9.58
N PRO A 262 -1.60 -0.85 10.06
CA PRO A 262 -0.98 0.42 9.69
C PRO A 262 -0.74 0.63 8.20
N ALA A 263 -0.49 -0.47 7.47
CA ALA A 263 -0.17 -0.47 6.05
C ALA A 263 -1.39 -0.69 5.15
N GLY A 264 -2.42 -1.40 5.61
CA GLY A 264 -3.55 -1.80 4.77
C GLY A 264 -4.93 -1.87 5.44
N GLY A 265 -5.00 -1.81 6.77
CA GLY A 265 -6.22 -2.20 7.50
C GLY A 265 -7.16 -1.08 7.90
N VAL A 266 -6.93 0.15 7.47
CA VAL A 266 -7.90 1.22 7.69
C VAL A 266 -9.12 0.97 6.81
N SER A 267 -10.30 1.13 7.41
CA SER A 267 -11.58 1.22 6.71
C SER A 267 -12.15 2.62 6.91
N SER A 268 -12.79 3.21 5.89
CA SER A 268 -13.32 4.56 5.94
C SER A 268 -14.38 4.82 4.87
N SER A 269 -15.04 5.97 4.93
CA SER A 269 -15.97 6.49 3.93
C SER A 269 -15.37 7.69 3.20
N VAL A 270 -15.92 8.08 2.04
CA VAL A 270 -15.42 9.28 1.35
C VAL A 270 -15.69 10.57 2.12
N SER A 271 -16.76 10.62 2.93
CA SER A 271 -17.03 11.75 3.83
C SER A 271 -15.96 11.91 4.90
N ASP A 272 -15.53 10.81 5.53
CA ASP A 272 -14.45 10.83 6.51
C ASP A 272 -13.11 11.16 5.86
N MET A 273 -12.81 10.55 4.72
CA MET A 273 -11.59 10.81 3.96
C MET A 273 -11.51 12.27 3.49
N ALA A 274 -12.62 12.94 3.21
CA ALA A 274 -12.62 14.38 2.91
C ALA A 274 -12.16 15.24 4.11
N ASN A 275 -12.47 14.84 5.35
CA ASN A 275 -11.94 15.52 6.54
C ASN A 275 -10.43 15.31 6.65
N TRP A 276 -9.94 14.08 6.42
CA TRP A 276 -8.51 13.78 6.40
C TRP A 276 -7.76 14.53 5.29
N MET A 277 -8.29 14.58 4.06
CA MET A 277 -7.70 15.34 2.97
C MET A 277 -7.62 16.83 3.31
N THR A 278 -8.66 17.37 3.97
CA THR A 278 -8.66 18.76 4.46
C THR A 278 -7.51 19.00 5.44
N LEU A 279 -7.30 18.10 6.41
CA LEU A 279 -6.19 18.18 7.36
C LEU A 279 -4.84 18.28 6.63
N VAL A 280 -4.59 17.38 5.68
CA VAL A 280 -3.30 17.34 4.94
C VAL A 280 -3.12 18.59 4.07
N LEU A 281 -4.16 19.01 3.35
CA LEU A 281 -4.14 20.19 2.47
C LEU A 281 -4.03 21.51 3.23
N GLN A 282 -4.38 21.54 4.52
CA GLN A 282 -4.32 22.72 5.38
C GLN A 282 -3.14 22.67 6.36
N ASP A 283 -2.05 22.00 5.97
CA ASP A 283 -0.80 21.93 6.74
C ASP A 283 -1.03 21.45 8.20
N GLY A 284 -1.83 20.39 8.34
CA GLY A 284 -2.16 19.78 9.62
C GLY A 284 -3.20 20.53 10.46
N LYS A 285 -3.97 21.45 9.87
CA LYS A 285 -5.11 22.12 10.50
C LYS A 285 -6.45 21.53 10.10
N TYR A 286 -7.37 21.44 11.05
CA TYR A 286 -8.78 21.11 10.79
C TYR A 286 -9.68 21.96 11.68
N ARG A 287 -10.69 22.63 11.09
CA ARG A 287 -11.61 23.56 11.79
C ARG A 287 -10.88 24.56 12.69
N GLU A 288 -9.88 25.27 12.14
CA GLU A 288 -9.01 26.23 12.85
C GLU A 288 -8.10 25.64 13.95
N GLN A 289 -8.20 24.35 14.26
CA GLN A 289 -7.33 23.69 15.23
C GLN A 289 -6.10 23.10 14.53
N GLN A 290 -4.91 23.39 15.04
CA GLN A 290 -3.69 22.69 14.65
C GLN A 290 -3.68 21.29 15.29
N ILE A 291 -3.94 20.25 14.50
CA ILE A 291 -3.91 18.85 14.95
C ILE A 291 -2.49 18.29 14.83
N ILE A 292 -1.79 18.62 13.74
CA ILE A 292 -0.42 18.18 13.47
C ILE A 292 0.40 19.42 13.11
N PRO A 293 1.44 19.81 13.85
CA PRO A 293 2.33 20.89 13.42
C PRO A 293 2.88 20.62 12.01
N GLY A 294 2.83 21.61 11.10
CA GLY A 294 3.26 21.45 9.71
C GLY A 294 4.67 20.87 9.56
N ALA A 295 5.61 21.29 10.43
CA ALA A 295 6.98 20.75 10.46
C ALA A 295 7.05 19.24 10.78
N ALA A 296 6.10 18.71 11.56
CA ALA A 296 6.03 17.28 11.86
C ALA A 296 5.43 16.47 10.70
N LEU A 297 4.52 17.08 9.93
CA LEU A 297 3.89 16.50 8.75
C LEU A 297 4.80 16.56 7.52
N ALA A 298 5.61 17.61 7.38
CA ALA A 298 6.39 17.90 6.18
C ALA A 298 7.25 16.70 5.68
N PRO A 299 7.94 15.91 6.53
CA PRO A 299 8.68 14.74 6.07
C PRO A 299 7.80 13.65 5.44
N ALA A 300 6.53 13.54 5.86
CA ALA A 300 5.58 12.60 5.26
C ALA A 300 5.19 12.98 3.84
N ILE A 301 5.08 14.28 3.56
CA ILE A 301 4.58 14.81 2.29
C ILE A 301 5.69 15.43 1.40
N SER A 302 6.96 15.13 1.68
CA SER A 302 8.11 15.58 0.91
C SER A 302 8.92 14.40 0.35
N PRO A 303 9.71 14.60 -0.71
CA PRO A 303 10.57 13.53 -1.25
C PRO A 303 11.57 12.97 -0.23
N GLN A 304 11.52 11.66 0.03
CA GLN A 304 12.44 10.96 0.95
C GLN A 304 13.21 9.80 0.29
N MET A 305 12.67 9.19 -0.77
CA MET A 305 13.30 8.12 -1.53
C MET A 305 12.85 8.16 -3.00
N LEU A 306 13.80 8.13 -3.95
CA LEU A 306 13.49 8.05 -5.38
C LEU A 306 12.84 6.70 -5.70
N THR A 307 11.66 6.73 -6.32
CA THR A 307 10.92 5.53 -6.76
C THR A 307 10.93 5.35 -8.26
N MET A 308 10.87 6.45 -9.00
CA MET A 308 10.83 6.43 -10.45
C MET A 308 11.64 7.60 -11.00
N PRO A 309 12.83 7.36 -11.57
CA PRO A 309 13.55 8.39 -12.29
C PRO A 309 12.73 8.85 -13.52
N PRO A 310 12.88 10.11 -13.96
CA PRO A 310 12.21 10.58 -15.18
C PRO A 310 12.75 9.81 -16.39
N ALA A 311 11.87 9.37 -17.29
CA ALA A 311 12.26 8.61 -18.48
C ALA A 311 12.70 9.53 -19.63
N ALA A 312 12.13 10.73 -19.72
CA ALA A 312 12.47 11.76 -20.69
C ALA A 312 12.46 13.17 -20.07
N GLU A 313 13.00 14.14 -20.81
CA GLU A 313 12.92 15.55 -20.45
C GLU A 313 11.45 16.00 -20.39
N GLY A 314 11.07 16.64 -19.28
CA GLY A 314 9.69 17.08 -19.04
C GLY A 314 8.84 16.08 -18.24
N ASP A 315 9.28 14.84 -18.06
CA ASP A 315 8.59 13.87 -17.21
C ASP A 315 8.63 14.25 -15.73
N SER A 316 7.63 13.80 -14.98
CA SER A 316 7.65 13.91 -13.53
C SER A 316 8.58 12.87 -12.91
N THR A 317 9.28 13.25 -11.85
CA THR A 317 10.07 12.32 -11.05
C THR A 317 9.23 11.78 -9.89
N GLY A 318 9.28 10.46 -9.71
CA GLY A 318 8.62 9.73 -8.63
C GLY A 318 9.42 9.75 -7.32
N TYR A 319 8.84 10.42 -6.34
CA TYR A 319 9.04 10.39 -4.90
C TYR A 319 8.33 9.28 -4.13
N TYR A 320 8.92 8.79 -3.04
CA TYR A 320 8.16 8.39 -1.86
C TYR A 320 8.53 9.30 -0.67
N GLY A 321 7.53 9.82 0.02
CA GLY A 321 7.67 10.46 1.33
C GLY A 321 7.49 9.45 2.46
N TYR A 322 7.27 9.88 3.70
CA TYR A 322 6.87 8.94 4.75
C TYR A 322 5.39 8.58 4.60
N GLY A 323 5.10 7.51 3.85
CA GLY A 323 3.75 6.96 3.63
C GLY A 323 2.95 7.58 2.48
N PHE A 324 3.56 8.41 1.62
CA PHE A 324 2.92 9.06 0.48
C PHE A 324 3.74 8.87 -0.79
N ASN A 325 3.11 8.65 -1.93
CA ASN A 325 3.75 8.93 -3.22
C ASN A 325 3.86 10.44 -3.37
N VAL A 326 5.00 10.92 -3.88
CA VAL A 326 5.28 12.35 -4.09
C VAL A 326 5.73 12.55 -5.54
N SER A 327 4.83 12.96 -6.42
CA SER A 327 5.20 13.24 -7.82
C SER A 327 5.66 14.69 -7.95
N VAL A 328 6.92 14.88 -8.35
CA VAL A 328 7.51 16.20 -8.61
C VAL A 328 7.57 16.40 -10.12
N PRO A 329 6.74 17.29 -10.71
CA PRO A 329 6.80 17.54 -12.15
C PRO A 329 8.07 18.31 -12.51
N ALA A 330 8.48 18.25 -13.79
CA ALA A 330 9.68 18.91 -14.28
C ALA A 330 9.70 20.43 -14.03
N SER A 331 8.53 21.07 -13.95
CA SER A 331 8.41 22.50 -13.60
C SER A 331 8.75 22.81 -12.13
N GLY A 332 8.82 21.80 -11.25
CA GLY A 332 9.00 21.95 -9.80
C GLY A 332 7.79 22.51 -9.05
N SER A 333 6.77 23.01 -9.75
CA SER A 333 5.51 23.50 -9.18
C SER A 333 4.49 22.37 -8.99
N ASN A 334 3.43 22.55 -8.19
CA ASN A 334 2.29 21.61 -8.19
C ASN A 334 2.66 20.15 -7.85
N ILE A 335 3.51 19.96 -6.83
CA ILE A 335 3.82 18.63 -6.27
C ILE A 335 2.52 17.91 -5.93
N GLN A 336 2.33 16.73 -6.52
CA GLN A 336 1.16 15.89 -6.25
C GLN A 336 1.51 14.86 -5.18
N LEU A 337 0.65 14.75 -4.18
CA LEU A 337 0.70 13.67 -3.20
C LEU A 337 -0.36 12.64 -3.59
N SER A 338 -0.04 11.36 -3.54
CA SER A 338 -1.02 10.32 -3.85
C SER A 338 -0.73 9.02 -3.11
N HIS A 339 -1.70 8.12 -3.13
CA HIS A 339 -1.47 6.71 -2.86
C HIS A 339 -2.63 5.91 -3.46
N SER A 340 -2.31 4.78 -4.09
CA SER A 340 -3.30 3.77 -4.49
C SER A 340 -3.39 2.65 -3.44
N GLY A 341 -4.57 2.09 -3.26
CA GLY A 341 -4.80 0.93 -2.42
C GLY A 341 -5.36 -0.22 -3.25
N ALA A 342 -4.89 -1.43 -2.97
CA ALA A 342 -5.40 -2.64 -3.60
C ALA A 342 -5.41 -3.81 -2.62
N PHE A 343 -6.54 -4.51 -2.59
CA PHE A 343 -6.67 -5.89 -2.19
C PHE A 343 -7.25 -6.64 -3.39
N ILE A 344 -6.51 -7.61 -3.92
CA ILE A 344 -6.96 -8.50 -5.01
C ILE A 344 -8.26 -9.20 -4.59
N MET A 345 -8.44 -9.41 -3.29
CA MET A 345 -9.68 -9.94 -2.70
C MET A 345 -10.93 -9.04 -2.85
N GLY A 346 -10.80 -7.81 -3.36
CA GLY A 346 -11.95 -7.05 -3.86
C GLY A 346 -12.08 -5.61 -3.36
N ALA A 347 -10.98 -4.90 -3.12
CA ALA A 347 -11.00 -3.47 -2.83
C ALA A 347 -9.91 -2.74 -3.60
N SER A 348 -10.24 -1.59 -4.19
CA SER A 348 -9.29 -0.72 -4.87
C SER A 348 -9.61 0.74 -4.63
N THR A 349 -8.61 1.53 -4.26
CA THR A 349 -8.79 2.92 -3.83
C THR A 349 -7.69 3.80 -4.37
N SER A 350 -7.95 5.09 -4.47
CA SER A 350 -6.97 6.07 -4.90
C SER A 350 -7.28 7.42 -4.27
N PHE A 351 -6.24 8.16 -3.88
CA PHE A 351 -6.37 9.60 -3.68
C PHE A 351 -5.25 10.34 -4.38
N ALA A 352 -5.53 11.59 -4.71
CA ALA A 352 -4.53 12.53 -5.17
C ALA A 352 -4.80 13.92 -4.58
N LEU A 353 -3.77 14.55 -4.02
CA LEU A 353 -3.80 15.89 -3.45
C LEU A 353 -2.83 16.80 -4.19
N LEU A 354 -3.20 18.07 -4.26
CA LEU A 354 -2.38 19.13 -4.80
C LEU A 354 -2.30 20.28 -3.78
N PRO A 355 -1.35 20.22 -2.83
CA PRO A 355 -1.30 21.15 -1.70
C PRO A 355 -1.23 22.63 -2.11
N SER A 356 -0.45 22.97 -3.14
CA SER A 356 -0.33 24.35 -3.65
C SER A 356 -1.65 24.93 -4.17
N ALA A 357 -2.57 24.07 -4.64
CA ALA A 357 -3.90 24.46 -5.10
C ALA A 357 -4.98 24.29 -4.01
N GLY A 358 -4.64 23.66 -2.88
CA GLY A 358 -5.57 23.37 -1.79
C GLY A 358 -6.69 22.41 -2.20
N THR A 359 -6.50 21.56 -3.21
CA THR A 359 -7.52 20.64 -3.73
C THR A 359 -7.04 19.20 -3.80
N GLY A 360 -7.97 18.26 -3.73
CA GLY A 360 -7.69 16.84 -3.87
C GLY A 360 -8.96 16.01 -4.05
N ILE A 361 -8.78 14.79 -4.51
CA ILE A 361 -9.83 13.81 -4.77
C ILE A 361 -9.50 12.50 -4.06
N VAL A 362 -10.52 11.81 -3.58
CA VAL A 362 -10.46 10.41 -3.12
C VAL A 362 -11.54 9.60 -3.82
N VAL A 363 -11.17 8.37 -4.21
CA VAL A 363 -12.02 7.41 -4.92
C VAL A 363 -11.88 6.06 -4.21
N LEU A 364 -13.01 5.49 -3.78
CA LEU A 364 -13.07 4.19 -3.10
C LEU A 364 -13.95 3.26 -3.92
N THR A 365 -13.48 2.04 -4.19
CA THR A 365 -14.25 1.02 -4.93
C THR A 365 -14.31 -0.28 -4.16
N ASN A 366 -15.29 -1.11 -4.49
CA ASN A 366 -15.55 -2.40 -3.85
C ASN A 366 -15.27 -3.59 -4.77
N ALA A 367 -14.29 -3.43 -5.65
CA ALA A 367 -13.85 -4.45 -6.58
C ALA A 367 -12.34 -4.61 -6.53
N LEU A 368 -11.88 -5.77 -7.02
CA LEU A 368 -10.47 -6.01 -7.26
C LEU A 368 -9.92 -4.92 -8.21
N PRO A 369 -8.63 -4.63 -8.13
CA PRO A 369 -8.02 -3.51 -8.84
C PRO A 369 -8.02 -3.73 -10.35
N VAL A 370 -8.66 -2.81 -11.07
CA VAL A 370 -8.75 -2.78 -12.55
C VAL A 370 -8.46 -1.38 -13.09
N GLY A 371 -7.81 -0.52 -12.29
CA GLY A 371 -7.49 0.86 -12.64
C GLY A 371 -8.63 1.87 -12.52
N ALA A 372 -9.85 1.45 -12.18
CA ALA A 372 -11.01 2.34 -12.15
C ALA A 372 -10.86 3.52 -11.16
N ALA A 373 -10.30 3.28 -9.96
CA ALA A 373 -10.09 4.34 -8.97
C ALA A 373 -9.04 5.36 -9.45
N GLU A 374 -7.94 4.85 -10.00
CA GLU A 374 -6.83 5.62 -10.56
C GLU A 374 -7.28 6.46 -11.76
N THR A 375 -8.10 5.90 -12.65
CA THR A 375 -8.65 6.60 -13.82
C THR A 375 -9.43 7.83 -13.40
N VAL A 376 -10.34 7.72 -12.42
CA VAL A 376 -11.12 8.87 -11.95
C VAL A 376 -10.23 9.93 -11.31
N SER A 377 -9.28 9.51 -10.45
CA SER A 377 -8.33 10.43 -9.81
C SER A 377 -7.43 11.15 -10.81
N ALA A 378 -6.85 10.43 -11.77
CA ALA A 378 -5.95 10.98 -12.78
C ALA A 378 -6.68 11.90 -13.76
N THR A 379 -7.88 11.51 -14.21
CA THR A 379 -8.71 12.36 -15.09
C THR A 379 -9.11 13.65 -14.38
N TYR A 380 -9.52 13.60 -13.10
CA TYR A 380 -9.78 14.81 -12.32
C TYR A 380 -8.56 15.72 -12.23
N MET A 381 -7.37 15.15 -11.99
CA MET A 381 -6.12 15.90 -11.94
C MET A 381 -5.78 16.58 -13.27
N ASP A 382 -6.04 15.92 -14.39
CA ASP A 382 -5.89 16.51 -15.72
C ASP A 382 -6.92 17.62 -15.97
N LEU A 383 -8.18 17.42 -15.61
CA LEU A 383 -9.23 18.43 -15.78
C LEU A 383 -8.90 19.73 -15.04
N ILE A 384 -8.39 19.66 -13.81
CA ILE A 384 -8.04 20.88 -13.06
C ILE A 384 -6.76 21.54 -13.56
N LYS A 385 -5.80 20.78 -14.11
CA LYS A 385 -4.50 21.29 -14.59
C LYS A 385 -4.56 21.78 -16.03
N LEU A 386 -5.27 21.06 -16.89
CA LEU A 386 -5.25 21.18 -18.34
C LEU A 386 -6.62 21.57 -18.93
N GLY A 387 -7.70 21.46 -18.17
CA GLY A 387 -9.07 21.69 -18.64
C GLY A 387 -9.65 20.55 -19.48
N HIS A 388 -8.89 19.50 -19.75
CA HIS A 388 -9.26 18.31 -20.53
C HIS A 388 -8.44 17.11 -20.05
N SER A 389 -8.87 15.88 -20.37
CA SER A 389 -8.06 14.68 -20.13
C SER A 389 -6.89 14.63 -21.11
N SER A 390 -5.67 14.40 -20.63
CA SER A 390 -4.47 14.31 -21.48
C SER A 390 -4.39 13.00 -22.28
N ARG A 391 -5.10 11.97 -21.82
CA ARG A 391 -5.19 10.64 -22.44
C ARG A 391 -6.45 9.91 -21.97
N ASP A 392 -6.72 8.75 -22.57
CA ASP A 392 -7.62 7.78 -21.94
C ASP A 392 -6.86 7.11 -20.77
N TRP A 393 -7.21 7.50 -19.56
CA TRP A 393 -6.58 6.95 -18.36
C TRP A 393 -7.01 5.52 -18.06
N PHE A 394 -8.19 5.08 -18.52
CA PHE A 394 -8.61 3.69 -18.30
C PHE A 394 -7.81 2.74 -19.18
N GLU A 395 -7.68 3.02 -20.47
CA GLU A 395 -6.82 2.23 -21.38
C GLU A 395 -5.35 2.22 -20.95
N PHE A 396 -4.91 3.27 -20.22
CA PHE A 396 -3.56 3.34 -19.68
C PHE A 396 -3.35 2.49 -18.41
N PHE A 397 -4.34 2.43 -17.53
CA PHE A 397 -4.22 1.72 -16.25
C PHE A 397 -4.65 0.27 -16.31
N GLU A 398 -5.68 -0.07 -17.07
CA GLU A 398 -6.25 -1.43 -17.14
C GLU A 398 -5.17 -2.50 -17.41
N PRO A 399 -4.31 -2.39 -18.44
CA PRO A 399 -3.29 -3.41 -18.71
C PRO A 399 -2.27 -3.59 -17.57
N LYS A 400 -1.98 -2.53 -16.81
CA LYS A 400 -1.04 -2.59 -15.68
C LYS A 400 -1.61 -3.33 -14.48
N PHE A 401 -2.93 -3.24 -14.30
CA PHE A 401 -3.63 -3.96 -13.24
C PHE A 401 -3.98 -5.39 -13.66
N ASP A 402 -4.12 -5.67 -14.96
CA ASP A 402 -4.22 -7.03 -15.47
C ASP A 402 -2.98 -7.85 -15.13
N GLU A 403 -1.77 -7.28 -15.25
CA GLU A 403 -0.52 -7.95 -14.82
C GLU A 403 -0.55 -8.34 -13.34
N MET A 404 -1.10 -7.48 -12.49
CA MET A 404 -1.20 -7.74 -11.04
C MET A 404 -2.24 -8.82 -10.69
N THR A 405 -3.22 -9.03 -11.55
CA THR A 405 -4.33 -9.98 -11.32
C THR A 405 -4.22 -11.23 -12.21
N ALA A 406 -3.13 -11.34 -12.97
CA ALA A 406 -2.83 -12.48 -13.82
C ALA A 406 -2.64 -13.77 -13.00
N ALA A 407 -2.92 -14.90 -13.64
CA ALA A 407 -2.62 -16.21 -13.07
C ALA A 407 -1.11 -16.40 -12.89
N THR A 408 -0.71 -16.94 -11.74
CA THR A 408 0.69 -17.11 -11.33
C THR A 408 1.06 -18.58 -11.15
N GLY A 409 2.36 -18.86 -11.25
CA GLY A 409 2.95 -20.19 -11.13
C GLY A 409 3.21 -20.87 -12.47
N LYS A 410 4.22 -21.74 -12.50
CA LYS A 410 4.79 -22.39 -13.68
C LYS A 410 3.78 -23.21 -14.47
N PHE A 411 2.75 -23.69 -13.80
CA PHE A 411 1.72 -24.54 -14.38
C PHE A 411 0.37 -23.81 -14.51
N ALA A 412 0.34 -22.48 -14.35
CA ALA A 412 -0.87 -21.68 -14.49
C ALA A 412 -1.55 -21.93 -15.85
N GLY A 413 -2.87 -22.13 -15.81
CA GLY A 413 -3.70 -22.40 -16.99
C GLY A 413 -3.42 -23.71 -17.75
N GLN A 414 -2.45 -24.54 -17.32
CA GLN A 414 -2.12 -25.78 -18.02
C GLN A 414 -3.01 -26.95 -17.54
N PRO A 415 -3.47 -27.82 -18.46
CA PRO A 415 -4.18 -29.04 -18.07
C PRO A 415 -3.23 -30.02 -17.37
N LEU A 416 -3.77 -30.90 -16.53
CA LEU A 416 -2.99 -31.98 -15.94
C LEU A 416 -2.39 -32.88 -17.05
N PRO A 417 -1.15 -33.38 -16.90
CA PRO A 417 -0.52 -34.23 -17.91
C PRO A 417 -1.30 -35.54 -18.14
N GLU A 418 -1.47 -35.94 -19.41
CA GLU A 418 -2.17 -37.19 -19.76
C GLU A 418 -1.37 -38.45 -19.43
N ASN A 419 -0.03 -38.38 -19.54
CA ASN A 419 0.88 -39.51 -19.30
C ASN A 419 2.00 -39.10 -18.31
N PRO A 420 1.68 -38.85 -17.03
CA PRO A 420 2.66 -38.42 -16.05
C PRO A 420 3.58 -39.58 -15.64
N VAL A 421 4.82 -39.27 -15.26
CA VAL A 421 5.66 -40.24 -14.55
C VAL A 421 4.96 -40.55 -13.21
N PRO A 422 4.73 -41.83 -12.82
CA PRO A 422 4.02 -42.13 -11.58
C PRO A 422 4.70 -41.53 -10.34
N PRO A 423 3.94 -41.12 -9.32
CA PRO A 423 4.52 -40.73 -8.04
C PRO A 423 5.09 -41.95 -7.31
N LEU A 424 5.98 -41.69 -6.34
CA LEU A 424 6.38 -42.69 -5.34
C LEU A 424 5.21 -43.01 -4.39
N PRO A 425 5.31 -44.08 -3.57
CA PRO A 425 4.34 -44.32 -2.51
C PRO A 425 4.20 -43.09 -1.59
N PRO A 426 2.99 -42.76 -1.09
CA PRO A 426 2.75 -41.56 -0.26
C PRO A 426 3.72 -41.40 0.92
N GLN A 427 4.18 -42.50 1.51
CA GLN A 427 5.13 -42.53 2.63
C GLN A 427 6.49 -41.89 2.29
N ALA A 428 6.85 -41.82 1.01
CA ALA A 428 8.04 -41.10 0.56
C ALA A 428 7.94 -39.59 0.82
N TYR A 429 6.73 -39.04 0.80
CA TYR A 429 6.45 -37.60 0.87
C TYR A 429 5.94 -37.15 2.25
N ILE A 430 5.16 -37.99 2.94
CA ILE A 430 4.53 -37.67 4.24
C ILE A 430 5.58 -37.34 5.31
N GLY A 431 5.43 -36.20 5.96
CA GLY A 431 6.33 -35.74 7.02
C GLY A 431 6.27 -34.22 7.23
N THR A 432 7.06 -33.74 8.19
CA THR A 432 7.22 -32.32 8.47
C THR A 432 8.47 -31.80 7.79
N TYR A 433 8.34 -30.67 7.08
CA TYR A 433 9.41 -29.91 6.47
C TYR A 433 9.43 -28.53 7.12
N ALA A 434 10.60 -27.91 7.26
CA ALA A 434 10.68 -26.59 7.87
C ALA A 434 11.82 -25.72 7.35
N ASN A 435 11.65 -24.41 7.56
CA ASN A 435 12.74 -23.45 7.66
C ASN A 435 12.37 -22.36 8.69
N ASP A 436 13.33 -21.49 9.01
CA ASP A 436 13.15 -20.50 10.08
C ASP A 436 12.12 -19.40 9.73
N TYR A 437 11.91 -19.14 8.44
CA TYR A 437 11.04 -18.07 7.96
C TYR A 437 9.56 -18.51 7.92
N PHE A 438 9.24 -19.52 7.12
CA PHE A 438 7.88 -20.05 6.97
C PHE A 438 7.44 -20.94 8.13
N GLY A 439 8.38 -21.44 8.93
CA GLY A 439 8.11 -22.42 9.98
C GLY A 439 7.85 -23.80 9.38
N ASP A 440 6.86 -24.50 9.92
CA ASP A 440 6.58 -25.89 9.58
C ASP A 440 5.57 -25.99 8.42
N ALA A 441 5.86 -26.88 7.47
CA ALA A 441 4.97 -27.38 6.45
C ALA A 441 4.81 -28.90 6.62
N GLU A 442 3.59 -29.36 6.81
CA GLU A 442 3.29 -30.77 7.00
C GLU A 442 2.66 -31.35 5.74
N ILE A 443 3.20 -32.47 5.25
CA ILE A 443 2.56 -33.28 4.22
C ILE A 443 1.85 -34.44 4.90
N GLN A 444 0.53 -34.43 4.80
CA GLN A 444 -0.35 -35.47 5.35
C GLN A 444 -1.02 -36.23 4.20
N GLN A 445 -1.65 -37.37 4.53
CA GLN A 445 -2.51 -38.08 3.59
C GLN A 445 -3.96 -38.10 4.09
N GLN A 446 -4.89 -37.69 3.24
CA GLN A 446 -6.32 -37.70 3.54
C GLN A 446 -7.10 -38.12 2.29
N GLY A 447 -7.96 -39.13 2.42
CA GLY A 447 -8.81 -39.57 1.30
C GLY A 447 -8.06 -40.13 0.09
N GLY A 448 -6.78 -40.50 0.24
CA GLY A 448 -5.91 -40.95 -0.86
C GLY A 448 -4.98 -39.84 -1.38
N ASP A 449 -5.34 -38.58 -1.18
CA ASP A 449 -4.57 -37.41 -1.64
C ASP A 449 -3.53 -36.95 -0.61
N LEU A 450 -2.48 -36.29 -1.09
CA LEU A 450 -1.54 -35.57 -0.24
C LEU A 450 -2.09 -34.18 0.09
N ILE A 451 -2.00 -33.77 1.35
CA ILE A 451 -2.42 -32.47 1.84
C ILE A 451 -1.20 -31.72 2.37
N LEU A 452 -0.98 -30.52 1.88
CA LEU A 452 -0.02 -29.56 2.44
C LEU A 452 -0.72 -28.72 3.52
N VAL A 453 -0.17 -28.71 4.72
CA VAL A 453 -0.64 -27.89 5.85
C VAL A 453 0.46 -26.92 6.27
N MET A 454 0.15 -25.62 6.32
CA MET A 454 1.13 -24.58 6.67
C MET A 454 0.59 -23.51 7.60
N GLY A 455 1.50 -22.91 8.36
CA GLY A 455 1.27 -21.71 9.17
C GLY A 455 0.40 -21.93 10.41
N PRO A 456 0.31 -20.92 11.30
CA PRO A 456 -0.46 -21.01 12.54
C PRO A 456 -1.95 -21.28 12.34
N SER A 457 -2.52 -20.78 11.22
CA SER A 457 -3.92 -21.00 10.87
C SER A 457 -4.18 -22.36 10.21
N LYS A 458 -3.15 -23.21 10.07
CA LYS A 458 -3.22 -24.54 9.43
C LYS A 458 -3.88 -24.48 8.05
N HIS A 459 -3.40 -23.57 7.21
CA HIS A 459 -3.87 -23.47 5.83
C HIS A 459 -3.62 -24.80 5.12
N THR A 460 -4.70 -25.39 4.61
CA THR A 460 -4.67 -26.70 3.95
C THR A 460 -4.80 -26.55 2.45
N LYS A 461 -3.99 -27.31 1.70
CA LYS A 461 -4.03 -27.38 0.24
C LYS A 461 -3.95 -28.84 -0.19
N THR A 462 -4.98 -29.30 -0.89
CA THR A 462 -4.94 -30.61 -1.56
C THR A 462 -3.96 -30.54 -2.73
N LEU A 463 -2.99 -31.46 -2.74
CA LEU A 463 -1.96 -31.54 -3.76
C LEU A 463 -2.42 -32.48 -4.88
N GLN A 464 -2.52 -31.95 -6.08
CA GLN A 464 -2.80 -32.73 -7.28
C GLN A 464 -1.47 -33.23 -7.87
N HIS A 465 -1.37 -34.51 -8.19
CA HIS A 465 -0.16 -35.05 -8.82
C HIS A 465 0.02 -34.46 -10.22
N TRP A 466 1.23 -34.00 -10.51
CA TRP A 466 1.59 -33.47 -11.83
C TRP A 466 2.42 -34.46 -12.62
N SER A 467 3.64 -34.78 -12.16
CA SER A 467 4.50 -35.79 -12.77
C SER A 467 5.70 -36.08 -11.86
N GLY A 468 6.03 -37.37 -11.68
CA GLY A 468 7.10 -37.82 -10.81
C GLY A 468 6.92 -37.29 -9.38
N ASN A 469 7.90 -36.52 -8.92
CA ASN A 469 7.92 -35.91 -7.57
C ASN A 469 7.39 -34.47 -7.53
N VAL A 470 6.63 -34.07 -8.55
CA VAL A 470 6.01 -32.75 -8.64
C VAL A 470 4.51 -32.89 -8.44
N PHE A 471 3.99 -32.09 -7.52
CA PHE A 471 2.58 -31.89 -7.27
C PHE A 471 2.24 -30.41 -7.47
N VAL A 472 0.96 -30.10 -7.57
CA VAL A 472 0.47 -28.73 -7.76
C VAL A 472 -0.74 -28.44 -6.88
N PHE A 473 -0.94 -27.17 -6.55
CA PHE A 473 -2.15 -26.69 -5.87
C PHE A 473 -2.52 -25.28 -6.34
N GLU A 474 -3.76 -24.89 -6.12
CA GLU A 474 -4.24 -23.53 -6.36
C GLU A 474 -3.96 -22.65 -5.13
N PRO A 475 -3.23 -21.53 -5.28
CA PRO A 475 -2.98 -20.58 -4.19
C PRO A 475 -4.27 -20.04 -3.54
N GLY A 476 -4.18 -19.52 -2.32
CA GLY A 476 -5.28 -18.90 -1.57
C GLY A 476 -4.99 -17.44 -1.25
N GLY A 477 -5.96 -16.73 -0.66
CA GLY A 477 -5.77 -15.36 -0.17
C GLY A 477 -5.58 -14.31 -1.28
N GLU A 478 -4.70 -13.33 -1.03
CA GLU A 478 -4.35 -12.29 -2.01
C GLU A 478 -3.64 -12.87 -3.26
N MET A 479 -3.09 -14.08 -3.14
CA MET A 479 -2.44 -14.79 -4.25
C MET A 479 -3.40 -15.69 -5.06
N ALA A 480 -4.69 -15.74 -4.72
CA ALA A 480 -5.69 -16.63 -5.32
C ALA A 480 -6.24 -16.13 -6.67
N THR A 481 -5.40 -15.60 -7.55
CA THR A 481 -5.87 -15.18 -8.88
C THR A 481 -6.35 -16.41 -9.67
N PRO A 482 -7.51 -16.38 -10.33
CA PRO A 482 -8.09 -17.56 -10.98
C PRO A 482 -7.17 -18.16 -12.03
N GLY A 483 -7.03 -19.49 -12.02
CA GLY A 483 -6.13 -20.21 -12.93
C GLY A 483 -4.67 -20.30 -12.47
N SER A 484 -4.32 -19.66 -11.34
CA SER A 484 -3.01 -19.82 -10.70
C SER A 484 -2.77 -21.25 -10.24
N ARG A 485 -1.52 -21.70 -10.36
CA ARG A 485 -1.11 -23.06 -9.98
C ARG A 485 0.35 -23.09 -9.58
N SER A 486 0.58 -23.28 -8.28
CA SER A 486 1.90 -23.35 -7.67
C SER A 486 2.37 -24.80 -7.58
N ALA A 487 3.64 -25.04 -7.91
CA ALA A 487 4.26 -26.35 -7.77
C ALA A 487 4.76 -26.63 -6.35
N VAL A 488 4.70 -27.91 -5.99
CA VAL A 488 5.37 -28.51 -4.84
C VAL A 488 6.29 -29.60 -5.37
N THR A 489 7.60 -29.40 -5.24
CA THR A 489 8.61 -30.34 -5.75
C THR A 489 9.34 -31.02 -4.59
N PHE A 490 9.39 -32.35 -4.60
CA PHE A 490 10.10 -33.13 -3.59
C PHE A 490 11.47 -33.59 -4.09
N ALA A 491 12.51 -33.29 -3.32
CA ALA A 491 13.85 -33.81 -3.57
C ALA A 491 14.04 -35.15 -2.82
N ILE A 492 14.14 -36.24 -3.57
CA ILE A 492 14.20 -37.61 -3.04
C ILE A 492 15.66 -38.05 -2.82
N ALA A 493 15.99 -38.51 -1.61
CA ALA A 493 17.28 -39.12 -1.32
C ALA A 493 17.40 -40.55 -1.88
N PRO A 494 18.62 -41.12 -1.97
CA PRO A 494 18.83 -42.50 -2.44
C PRO A 494 18.01 -43.58 -1.69
N GLY A 495 17.54 -43.30 -0.47
CA GLY A 495 16.65 -44.18 0.31
C GLY A 495 15.16 -44.11 -0.05
N GLY A 496 14.77 -43.33 -1.06
CA GLY A 496 13.38 -43.22 -1.53
C GLY A 496 12.49 -42.26 -0.73
N THR A 497 13.04 -41.55 0.25
CA THR A 497 12.32 -40.57 1.07
C THR A 497 12.69 -39.15 0.68
N ALA A 498 11.70 -38.26 0.61
CA ALA A 498 11.90 -36.83 0.39
C ALA A 498 12.67 -36.19 1.55
N GLN A 499 13.75 -35.47 1.23
CA GLN A 499 14.55 -34.71 2.19
C GLN A 499 14.23 -33.22 2.15
N ASN A 500 13.77 -32.72 1.01
CA ASN A 500 13.35 -31.32 0.87
C ASN A 500 12.03 -31.24 0.10
N LEU A 501 11.30 -30.19 0.42
CA LEU A 501 10.08 -29.75 -0.23
C LEU A 501 10.32 -28.32 -0.73
N THR A 502 10.13 -28.07 -2.01
CA THR A 502 10.17 -26.72 -2.58
C THR A 502 8.77 -26.30 -2.99
N ILE A 503 8.30 -25.17 -2.46
CA ILE A 503 7.01 -24.56 -2.77
C ILE A 503 7.26 -23.35 -3.66
N GLU A 504 6.86 -23.46 -4.92
CA GLU A 504 7.21 -22.51 -5.99
C GLU A 504 6.81 -21.07 -5.66
N MET A 505 5.56 -20.86 -5.22
CA MET A 505 5.04 -19.52 -4.91
C MET A 505 5.85 -18.78 -3.83
N TYR A 506 6.70 -19.48 -3.08
CA TYR A 506 7.55 -18.92 -2.03
C TYR A 506 9.03 -18.87 -2.42
N GLU A 507 9.41 -19.31 -3.62
CA GLU A 507 10.82 -19.31 -4.05
C GLU A 507 11.37 -17.89 -4.20
N ALA A 508 10.55 -16.93 -4.63
CA ALA A 508 10.96 -15.53 -4.80
C ALA A 508 11.46 -14.89 -3.49
N THR A 509 11.06 -15.40 -2.32
CA THR A 509 11.56 -14.93 -1.02
C THR A 509 12.98 -15.44 -0.70
N GLY A 510 13.46 -16.45 -1.43
CA GLY A 510 14.65 -17.22 -1.10
C GLY A 510 14.43 -18.30 -0.04
N PHE A 511 13.21 -18.44 0.50
CA PHE A 511 12.83 -19.41 1.54
C PHE A 511 11.81 -20.44 1.06
N GLY A 512 11.58 -20.58 -0.25
CA GLY A 512 10.61 -21.56 -0.78
C GLY A 512 11.00 -23.03 -0.57
N THR A 513 12.24 -23.32 -0.18
CA THR A 513 12.70 -24.69 0.13
C THR A 513 12.72 -24.95 1.63
N LEU A 514 12.11 -26.06 2.04
CA LEU A 514 11.96 -26.52 3.41
C LEU A 514 12.61 -27.90 3.55
N ALA A 515 13.41 -28.08 4.61
CA ALA A 515 14.10 -29.33 4.88
C ALA A 515 13.26 -30.23 5.79
N ARG A 516 13.25 -31.53 5.52
CA ARG A 516 12.58 -32.54 6.35
C ARG A 516 13.17 -32.52 7.77
N ARG A 517 12.29 -32.61 8.77
CA ARG A 517 12.65 -32.82 10.19
C ARG A 517 12.58 -34.28 10.61
#